data_AF-A0A1T4WDW9-F1
#
_entry.id   AF-A0A1T4WDW9-F1
#
_cell.length_a   1.000
_cell.length_b   1.000
_cell.length_c   1.000
_cell.angle_alpha   90.00
_cell.angle_beta   90.00
_cell.angle_gamma   90.00
#
_symmetry.space_group_name_H-M   'P 1'
#
loop_
_entity.id
_entity.type
_entity.pdbx_description
1 polymer ?
#
loop_
_entity_poly.entity_id
_entity_poly.type
_entity_poly.pdbx_seq_one_letter_code
_entity_poly.pdbx_strand_id
1 'polypeptide(L)'
;MLENIIETDIFGSNIVYLNIPEEDYFLSYEDVTKEAAEEITKTFFLMRGREGIPEVKNIEFIEPLHSVRITLDVKKQEGSYKTGYAVPTHLDITKNNEPL
;
A
#
# COMPACT_ATOMS: atom_id res chain seq x y z
N MET A 1 11.34 -0.37 9.50
CA MET A 1 10.68 -0.31 8.17
C MET A 1 10.10 -1.69 7.92
N LEU A 2 8.87 -1.78 7.42
CA LEU A 2 8.26 -3.07 7.09
C LEU A 2 8.81 -3.56 5.76
N GLU A 3 9.85 -4.39 5.82
CA GLU A 3 10.57 -4.84 4.62
C GLU A 3 9.93 -6.10 4.02
N ASN A 4 9.31 -6.96 4.83
CA ASN A 4 8.73 -8.22 4.39
C ASN A 4 7.19 -8.17 4.29
N ILE A 5 6.65 -7.30 3.45
CA ILE A 5 5.20 -7.32 3.15
C ILE A 5 4.94 -8.22 1.93
N ILE A 6 4.16 -9.28 2.14
CA ILE A 6 3.70 -10.18 1.08
C ILE A 6 2.33 -9.74 0.60
N GLU A 7 2.27 -9.31 -0.66
CA GLU A 7 1.05 -8.92 -1.35
C GLU A 7 0.36 -10.13 -2.00
N THR A 8 -0.97 -10.19 -1.91
CA THR A 8 -1.78 -11.22 -2.59
C THR A 8 -3.01 -10.59 -3.23
N ASP A 9 -3.09 -10.66 -4.56
CA ASP A 9 -4.24 -10.23 -5.35
C ASP A 9 -5.28 -11.37 -5.47
N ILE A 10 -6.55 -11.08 -5.18
CA ILE A 10 -7.64 -12.04 -5.35
C ILE A 10 -8.24 -11.91 -6.75
N PHE A 11 -7.93 -12.88 -7.61
CA PHE A 11 -8.39 -12.91 -9.00
C PHE A 11 -9.91 -12.78 -9.11
N GLY A 12 -10.37 -11.88 -9.99
CA GLY A 12 -11.80 -11.59 -10.16
C GLY A 12 -12.40 -10.65 -9.11
N SER A 13 -11.59 -10.05 -8.23
CA SER A 13 -12.02 -9.05 -7.26
C SER A 13 -11.07 -7.85 -7.21
N ASN A 14 -11.48 -6.79 -6.50
CA ASN A 14 -10.64 -5.64 -6.17
C ASN A 14 -9.92 -5.80 -4.82
N ILE A 15 -9.95 -7.00 -4.24
CA ILE A 15 -9.37 -7.25 -2.92
C ILE A 15 -7.90 -7.60 -3.04
N VAL A 16 -7.11 -6.90 -2.22
CA VAL A 16 -5.68 -7.17 -2.03
C VAL A 16 -5.44 -7.44 -0.56
N TYR A 17 -4.66 -8.48 -0.27
CA TYR A 17 -4.14 -8.74 1.08
C TYR A 17 -2.69 -8.30 1.18
N LEU A 18 -2.38 -7.56 2.24
CA LEU A 18 -1.01 -7.35 2.69
C LEU A 18 -0.80 -8.22 3.93
N ASN A 19 0.05 -9.24 3.81
CA ASN A 19 0.43 -10.08 4.94
C ASN A 19 1.81 -9.65 5.43
N ILE A 20 1.89 -9.35 6.71
CA ILE A 20 3.08 -8.83 7.38
C ILE A 20 3.46 -9.85 8.45
N PRO A 21 4.70 -10.35 8.50
CA PRO A 21 5.16 -11.18 9.60
C PRO A 21 4.95 -10.48 10.95
N GLU A 22 4.54 -11.25 11.95
CA GLU A 22 4.36 -10.77 13.34
C GLU A 22 5.60 -10.02 13.83
N GLU A 23 6.77 -10.64 13.65
CA GLU A 23 8.06 -10.08 14.07
C GLU A 23 8.35 -8.72 13.42
N ASP A 24 7.94 -8.51 12.17
CA ASP A 24 8.15 -7.24 11.48
C ASP A 24 7.13 -6.18 11.90
N TYR A 25 5.86 -6.59 12.08
CA TYR A 25 4.79 -5.68 12.47
C TYR A 25 5.04 -5.09 13.85
N PHE A 26 5.32 -5.95 14.83
CA PHE A 26 5.46 -5.55 16.23
C PHE A 26 6.79 -4.84 16.56
N LEU A 27 7.70 -4.68 15.58
CA LEU A 27 8.82 -3.75 15.70
C LEU A 27 8.39 -2.28 15.65
N SER A 28 7.25 -1.99 15.01
CA SER A 28 6.81 -0.61 14.75
C SER A 28 5.44 -0.28 15.38
N TYR A 29 4.62 -1.28 15.67
CA TYR A 29 3.25 -1.11 16.17
C TYR A 29 3.00 -2.03 17.35
N GLU A 30 2.48 -1.49 18.46
CA GLU A 30 2.21 -2.29 19.67
C GLU A 30 0.89 -3.09 19.56
N ASP A 31 -0.05 -2.59 18.77
CA ASP A 31 -1.40 -3.15 18.63
C ASP A 31 -1.84 -3.25 17.17
N VAL A 32 -2.81 -4.15 16.93
CA VAL A 32 -3.43 -4.36 15.62
C VAL A 32 -4.62 -3.41 15.47
N THR A 33 -4.35 -2.22 14.94
CA THR A 33 -5.34 -1.13 14.84
C THR A 33 -5.58 -0.70 13.40
N LYS A 34 -6.74 -0.10 13.16
CA LYS A 34 -7.09 0.41 11.83
C LYS A 34 -6.16 1.56 11.42
N GLU A 35 -5.76 2.40 12.36
CA GLU A 35 -4.84 3.52 12.14
C GLU A 35 -3.48 3.02 11.66
N ALA A 36 -2.93 1.97 12.29
CA ALA A 36 -1.70 1.33 11.84
C ALA A 36 -1.86 0.76 10.42
N ALA A 37 -2.98 0.08 10.15
CA ALA A 37 -3.28 -0.45 8.83
C ALA A 37 -3.29 0.64 7.75
N GLU A 38 -3.90 1.79 8.02
CA GLU A 38 -3.96 2.93 7.08
C GLU A 38 -2.59 3.53 6.81
N GLU A 39 -1.76 3.70 7.85
CA GLU A 39 -0.39 4.21 7.73
C GLU A 39 0.51 3.27 6.91
N ILE A 40 0.48 1.97 7.25
CA ILE A 40 1.23 0.94 6.55
C ILE A 40 0.83 0.91 5.08
N THR A 41 -0.47 0.90 4.81
CA THR A 41 -1.00 0.87 3.45
C THR A 41 -0.54 2.07 2.65
N LYS A 42 -0.66 3.28 3.21
CA LYS A 42 -0.21 4.52 2.55
C LYS A 42 1.28 4.47 2.23
N THR A 43 2.10 4.02 3.18
CA THR A 43 3.56 3.92 3.02
C THR A 43 3.93 2.88 1.97
N PHE A 44 3.30 1.70 2.00
CA PHE A 44 3.54 0.62 1.03
C PHE A 44 3.21 1.06 -0.40
N PHE A 45 2.06 1.70 -0.62
CA PHE A 45 1.66 2.17 -1.95
C PHE A 45 2.56 3.29 -2.47
N LEU A 46 2.98 4.21 -1.58
CA LEU A 46 3.94 5.26 -1.91
C LEU A 46 5.29 4.67 -2.34
N MET A 47 5.83 3.72 -1.58
CA MET A 47 7.10 3.05 -1.89
C MET A 47 7.06 2.26 -3.20
N ARG A 48 5.90 1.70 -3.56
CA ARG A 48 5.70 0.93 -4.80
C ARG A 48 5.34 1.81 -6.01
N GLY A 49 5.19 3.13 -5.83
CA GLY A 49 4.84 4.05 -6.90
C GLY A 49 3.48 3.76 -7.55
N ARG A 50 2.52 3.20 -6.79
CA ARG A 50 1.22 2.80 -7.32
C ARG A 50 0.24 3.98 -7.34
N GLU A 51 -0.50 4.10 -8.43
CA GLU A 51 -1.64 5.02 -8.56
C GLU A 51 -2.92 4.34 -8.05
N GLY A 52 -3.62 4.97 -7.11
CA GLY A 52 -4.85 4.46 -6.50
C GLY A 52 -4.92 4.80 -5.01
N ILE A 53 -6.14 5.03 -4.50
CA ILE A 53 -6.37 5.20 -3.06
C ILE A 53 -6.91 3.88 -2.54
N PRO A 54 -6.07 3.00 -1.96
CA PRO A 54 -6.54 1.77 -1.33
C PRO A 54 -7.40 2.12 -0.10
N GLU A 55 -8.52 1.41 0.06
CA GLU A 55 -9.36 1.54 1.25
C GLU A 55 -9.10 0.35 2.18
N VAL A 56 -8.69 0.61 3.43
CA VAL A 56 -8.55 -0.44 4.44
C VAL A 56 -9.93 -0.92 4.85
N LYS A 57 -10.23 -2.19 4.56
CA LYS A 57 -11.49 -2.86 4.94
C LYS A 57 -11.38 -3.58 6.27
N ASN A 58 -10.25 -4.23 6.54
CA ASN A 58 -10.03 -4.98 7.77
C ASN A 58 -8.54 -5.06 8.10
N ILE A 59 -8.24 -5.25 9.37
CA ILE A 59 -6.92 -5.67 9.86
C ILE A 59 -7.13 -6.74 10.93
N GLU A 60 -6.36 -7.82 10.86
CA GLU A 60 -6.45 -8.93 11.80
C GLU A 60 -5.09 -9.59 12.03
N PHE A 61 -4.87 -10.11 13.24
CA PHE A 61 -3.76 -11.00 13.53
C PHE A 61 -4.18 -12.45 13.30
N ILE A 62 -3.44 -13.15 12.44
CA ILE A 62 -3.68 -14.55 12.11
C ILE A 62 -2.65 -15.38 12.87
N GLU A 63 -3.00 -15.73 14.11
CA GLU A 63 -2.14 -16.47 15.05
C GLU A 63 -1.52 -17.74 14.45
N PRO A 64 -2.24 -18.62 13.71
CA PRO A 64 -1.65 -19.82 13.12
C PRO A 64 -0.57 -19.54 12.06
N LEU A 65 -0.56 -18.34 11.48
CA LEU A 65 0.39 -17.92 10.46
C LEU A 65 1.45 -16.95 11.00
N HIS A 66 1.39 -16.58 12.28
CA HIS A 66 2.22 -15.55 12.88
C HIS A 66 2.32 -14.31 11.98
N SER A 67 1.16 -13.81 11.52
CA SER A 67 1.10 -12.72 10.55
C SER A 67 -0.08 -11.81 10.80
N VAL A 68 0.14 -10.50 10.65
CA VAL A 68 -0.91 -9.49 10.56
C VAL A 68 -1.33 -9.34 9.11
N ARG A 69 -2.63 -9.52 8.84
CA ARG A 69 -3.22 -9.34 7.52
C ARG A 69 -4.01 -8.04 7.48
N ILE A 70 -3.71 -7.21 6.49
CA ILE A 70 -4.51 -6.06 6.11
C ILE A 70 -5.29 -6.41 4.85
N THR A 71 -6.60 -6.22 4.88
CA THR A 71 -7.49 -6.37 3.71
C THR A 71 -7.78 -5.02 3.10
N LEU A 72 -7.48 -4.88 1.82
CA LEU A 72 -7.67 -3.65 1.06
C LEU A 72 -8.70 -3.86 -0.03
N ASP A 73 -9.52 -2.84 -0.28
CA ASP A 73 -10.28 -2.69 -1.52
C ASP A 73 -9.55 -1.66 -2.40
N VAL A 74 -9.00 -2.14 -3.50
CA VAL A 74 -8.25 -1.34 -4.47
C VAL A 74 -9.13 -1.17 -5.70
N LYS A 75 -9.93 -0.10 -5.70
CA LYS A 75 -10.69 0.29 -6.89
C LYS A 75 -9.71 0.65 -8.00
N LYS A 76 -9.56 -0.25 -8.98
CA LYS A 76 -8.89 0.07 -10.24
C LYS A 76 -9.66 1.24 -10.86
N GLN A 77 -8.99 2.36 -11.11
CA GLN A 77 -9.57 3.38 -11.99
C GLN A 77 -9.78 2.71 -13.36
N GLU A 78 -11.02 2.71 -13.85
CA GLU A 78 -11.31 2.34 -15.23
C GLU A 78 -10.53 3.29 -16.16
N GLY A 79 -9.43 2.80 -16.72
CA GLY A 79 -8.55 3.58 -17.60
C GLY A 79 -7.06 3.25 -17.50
N SER A 80 -6.59 2.63 -16.41
CA SER A 80 -5.17 2.41 -16.17
C SER A 80 -4.67 1.05 -16.69
N TYR A 81 -4.79 0.80 -18.00
CA TYR A 81 -3.84 -0.13 -18.63
C TYR A 81 -2.51 0.61 -18.78
N LYS A 82 -1.64 0.53 -17.77
CA LYS A 82 -0.21 0.78 -17.98
C LYS A 82 0.56 -0.49 -17.69
N THR A 83 0.74 -1.24 -18.78
CA THR A 83 1.85 -2.17 -18.94
C THR A 83 3.15 -1.39 -18.72
N GLY A 84 3.97 -1.81 -17.75
CA GLY A 84 5.35 -1.35 -17.64
C GLY A 84 5.51 0.07 -17.06
N TYR A 85 6.40 0.14 -16.08
CA TYR A 85 7.00 1.36 -15.57
C TYR A 85 7.29 2.39 -16.66
N ALA A 86 6.60 3.54 -16.62
CA ALA A 86 7.16 4.77 -17.16
C ALA A 86 7.95 5.42 -16.02
N VAL A 87 9.26 5.21 -16.02
CA VAL A 87 10.18 6.04 -15.22
C VAL A 87 10.00 7.47 -15.75
N PRO A 88 9.60 8.45 -14.94
CA PRO A 88 9.48 9.82 -15.42
C PRO A 88 10.86 10.32 -15.80
N THR A 89 11.12 10.47 -17.10
CA THR A 89 12.44 10.89 -17.61
C THR A 89 12.72 12.37 -17.40
N HIS A 90 11.74 13.17 -16.94
CA HIS A 90 11.95 14.58 -16.62
C HIS A 90 11.12 14.97 -15.39
N LEU A 91 11.80 15.52 -14.39
CA LEU A 91 11.18 16.33 -13.35
C LEU A 91 10.68 17.62 -14.00
N ASP A 92 9.38 17.76 -14.20
CA ASP A 92 8.78 19.06 -14.55
C ASP A 92 8.74 19.93 -13.29
N ILE A 93 9.86 20.60 -13.04
CA ILE A 93 9.92 21.70 -12.07
C ILE A 93 9.38 22.94 -12.78
N THR A 94 8.05 23.09 -12.85
CA THR A 94 7.47 24.41 -13.18
C THR A 94 7.73 25.32 -11.99
N LYS A 95 8.86 26.03 -12.10
CA LYS A 95 9.23 27.15 -11.25
C LYS A 95 8.13 28.19 -11.42
N ASN A 96 7.25 28.34 -10.43
CA ASN A 96 6.35 29.49 -10.33
C ASN A 96 7.20 30.73 -10.03
N ASN A 97 7.87 31.22 -11.07
CA ASN A 97 8.39 32.58 -11.14
C ASN A 97 7.22 33.45 -11.60
N GLU A 98 6.45 34.00 -10.67
CA GLU A 98 5.67 35.19 -10.97
C GLU A 98 6.60 36.42 -10.84
N PRO A 99 6.67 37.30 -11.86
CA PRO A 99 7.59 38.42 -11.90
C PRO A 99 7.05 39.66 -11.14
N LEU A 100 7.98 40.28 -10.39
CA LEU A 100 8.08 41.66 -9.88
C LEU A 100 6.90 42.28 -9.12
#